data_AF-A0A2X3BF82-F1
#
_entry.id   AF-A0A2X3BF82-F1
#
_cell.length_a   1.000
_cell.length_b   1.000
_cell.length_c   1.000
_cell.angle_alpha   90.00
_cell.angle_beta   90.00
_cell.angle_gamma   90.00
#
_symmetry.space_group_name_H-M   'P 1'
#
loop_
_entity.id
_entity.type
_entity.pdbx_description
1 polymer ?
#
loop_
_entity_poly.entity_id
_entity_poly.type
_entity_poly.pdbx_seq_one_letter_code
_entity_poly.pdbx_strand_id
1 'polypeptide(L)'
;MEKHNANQIQQEVLKEIAKKSDTIGLQDIKEGWEIMSAIKIKSDTFAKEIKSYKDEINALQNQLKTMRKTIKTTQQQLLTLESQKQATTEELQSLQKDFNIKKIQAQSKTQHQKIQENRSAILPGALKNVEIYLKDGSITKAKPAQKVFGEDLYKKYRVELKENRVLKNKISELELENKRLEIELRDFYAELQLEGIGALEPLHKIHKEITHQNQQSNTTASSFTHLLDLELQLSKHPSKYQQKTPQTDTIQSLATLNTHSDTHQDKQ
;
A
#
# COMPACT_ATOMS: atom_id res chain seq x y z
N MET A 1 -77.55 41.00 -4.98
CA MET A 1 -77.77 41.58 -6.33
C MET A 1 -77.67 40.53 -7.45
N GLU A 2 -76.94 39.43 -7.31
CA GLU A 2 -76.84 38.38 -8.36
C GLU A 2 -78.16 37.62 -8.65
N LYS A 3 -79.01 37.39 -7.64
CA LYS A 3 -80.29 36.66 -7.83
C LYS A 3 -81.29 37.41 -8.72
N HIS A 4 -81.26 38.75 -8.72
CA HIS A 4 -82.19 39.54 -9.54
C HIS A 4 -81.75 39.56 -11.01
N ASN A 5 -80.43 39.52 -11.26
CA ASN A 5 -79.84 39.48 -12.60
C ASN A 5 -80.04 38.11 -13.27
N ALA A 6 -79.85 37.01 -12.53
CA ALA A 6 -80.15 35.66 -13.03
C ALA A 6 -81.64 35.48 -13.40
N ASN A 7 -82.54 36.10 -12.65
CA ASN A 7 -83.99 36.05 -12.92
C ASN A 7 -84.37 36.91 -14.14
N GLN A 8 -83.72 38.06 -14.33
CA GLN A 8 -83.89 38.89 -15.53
C GLN A 8 -83.40 38.17 -16.80
N ILE A 9 -82.24 37.52 -16.75
CA ILE A 9 -81.69 36.70 -17.84
C ILE A 9 -82.63 35.53 -18.17
N GLN A 10 -83.17 34.85 -17.15
CA GLN A 10 -84.16 33.78 -17.37
C GLN A 10 -85.44 34.30 -18.04
N GLN A 11 -85.95 35.46 -17.62
CA GLN A 11 -87.15 36.06 -18.24
C GLN A 11 -86.90 36.53 -19.68
N GLU A 12 -85.72 37.04 -20.01
CA GLU A 12 -85.36 37.40 -21.39
C GLU A 12 -85.21 36.17 -22.29
N VAL A 13 -84.55 35.11 -21.81
CA VAL A 13 -84.43 33.84 -22.54
C VAL A 13 -85.81 33.24 -22.82
N LEU A 14 -86.72 33.24 -21.83
CA LEU A 14 -88.08 32.73 -22.01
C LEU A 14 -88.89 33.57 -23.02
N LYS A 15 -88.74 34.91 -23.01
CA LYS A 15 -89.38 35.78 -24.01
C LYS A 15 -88.84 35.55 -25.42
N GLU A 16 -87.55 35.30 -25.58
CA GLU A 16 -86.96 34.95 -26.88
C GLU A 16 -87.41 33.58 -27.38
N ILE A 17 -87.51 32.59 -26.50
CA ILE A 17 -88.01 31.25 -26.84
C ILE A 17 -89.47 31.32 -27.30
N ALA A 18 -90.32 32.08 -26.60
CA ALA A 18 -91.73 32.27 -26.96
C ALA A 18 -91.93 33.03 -28.28
N LYS A 19 -91.05 33.99 -28.61
CA LYS A 19 -91.09 34.68 -29.92
C LYS A 19 -90.63 33.78 -31.07
N LYS A 20 -89.68 32.88 -30.83
CA LYS A 20 -89.14 31.97 -31.84
C LYS A 20 -90.01 30.72 -32.03
N SER A 21 -90.80 30.31 -31.02
CA SER A 21 -91.68 29.14 -31.11
C SER A 21 -92.77 29.26 -32.18
N ASP A 22 -93.20 30.48 -32.51
CA ASP A 22 -94.22 30.72 -33.55
C ASP A 22 -93.64 30.60 -34.99
N THR A 23 -92.31 30.59 -35.12
CA THR A 23 -91.58 30.50 -36.40
C THR A 23 -90.86 29.17 -36.62
N ILE A 24 -90.79 28.32 -35.60
CA ILE A 24 -90.06 27.05 -35.61
C ILE A 24 -91.03 25.92 -35.99
N GLY A 25 -90.74 25.24 -37.11
CA GLY A 25 -91.50 24.07 -37.51
C GLY A 25 -91.22 22.86 -36.61
N LEU A 26 -92.14 21.89 -36.55
CA LEU A 26 -91.95 20.63 -35.83
C LEU A 26 -90.65 19.89 -36.27
N GLN A 27 -90.26 20.08 -37.54
CA GLN A 27 -89.04 19.54 -38.13
C GLN A 27 -87.77 20.15 -37.53
N ASP A 28 -87.72 21.47 -37.33
CA ASP A 28 -86.58 22.17 -36.75
C ASP A 28 -86.34 21.75 -35.28
N ILE A 29 -87.42 21.48 -34.53
CA ILE A 29 -87.35 20.96 -33.16
C ILE A 29 -86.74 19.56 -33.14
N LYS A 30 -87.14 18.70 -34.09
CA LYS A 30 -86.61 17.34 -34.22
C LYS A 30 -85.11 17.36 -34.57
N GLU A 31 -84.72 18.16 -35.57
CA GLU A 31 -83.33 18.34 -35.96
C GLU A 31 -82.49 18.92 -34.82
N GLY A 32 -83.02 19.89 -34.06
CA GLY A 32 -82.37 20.42 -32.86
C GLY A 32 -82.15 19.37 -31.77
N TRP A 33 -83.12 18.46 -31.56
CA TRP A 33 -82.97 17.33 -30.63
C TRP A 33 -81.93 16.31 -31.09
N GLU A 34 -81.88 16.00 -32.38
CA GLU A 34 -80.87 15.10 -32.96
C GLU A 34 -79.46 15.70 -32.85
N ILE A 35 -79.31 17.01 -33.11
CA ILE A 35 -78.06 17.74 -32.92
C ILE A 35 -77.64 17.75 -31.45
N MET A 36 -78.56 18.06 -30.53
CA MET A 36 -78.28 18.06 -29.09
C MET A 36 -77.85 16.67 -28.60
N SER A 37 -78.50 15.61 -29.08
CA SER A 37 -78.12 14.23 -28.79
C SER A 37 -76.71 13.91 -29.31
N ALA A 38 -76.39 14.29 -30.55
CA ALA A 38 -75.06 14.11 -31.13
C ALA A 38 -73.98 14.88 -30.36
N ILE A 39 -74.27 16.12 -29.93
CA ILE A 39 -73.38 16.93 -29.09
C ILE A 39 -73.16 16.26 -27.74
N LYS A 40 -74.21 15.76 -27.10
CA LYS A 40 -74.11 15.06 -25.81
C LYS A 40 -73.26 13.80 -25.92
N ILE A 41 -73.48 12.98 -26.95
CA ILE A 41 -72.67 11.79 -27.21
C ILE A 41 -71.19 12.18 -27.38
N LYS A 42 -70.89 13.20 -28.19
CA LYS A 42 -69.51 13.68 -28.37
C LYS A 42 -68.89 14.25 -27.09
N SER A 43 -69.69 14.96 -26.29
CA SER A 43 -69.24 15.47 -24.99
C SER A 43 -68.89 14.32 -24.04
N ASP A 44 -69.72 13.27 -24.01
CA ASP A 44 -69.47 12.08 -23.19
C ASP A 44 -68.24 11.29 -23.67
N THR A 45 -67.99 11.22 -24.99
CA THR A 45 -66.76 10.60 -25.52
C THR A 45 -65.53 11.41 -25.14
N PHE A 46 -65.55 12.73 -25.30
CA PHE A 46 -64.43 13.58 -24.90
C PHE A 46 -64.17 13.52 -23.38
N ALA A 47 -65.21 13.47 -22.56
CA ALA A 47 -65.05 13.30 -21.12
C ALA A 47 -64.35 11.96 -20.77
N LYS A 48 -64.67 10.88 -21.48
CA LYS A 48 -63.99 9.58 -21.32
C LYS A 48 -62.54 9.62 -21.80
N GLU A 49 -62.26 10.24 -22.94
CA GLU A 49 -60.91 10.39 -23.48
C GLU A 49 -60.03 11.21 -22.54
N ILE A 50 -60.52 12.36 -22.04
CA ILE A 50 -59.82 13.19 -21.06
C ILE A 50 -59.50 12.39 -19.80
N LYS A 51 -60.46 11.59 -19.31
CA LYS A 51 -60.22 10.72 -18.16
C LYS A 51 -59.15 9.67 -18.46
N SER A 52 -59.21 9.01 -19.61
CA SER A 52 -58.22 8.03 -20.06
C SER A 52 -56.81 8.63 -20.13
N TYR A 53 -56.66 9.79 -20.76
CA TYR A 53 -55.37 10.48 -20.84
C TYR A 53 -54.86 10.91 -19.46
N LYS A 54 -55.76 11.35 -18.57
CA LYS A 54 -55.37 11.69 -17.19
C LYS A 54 -54.85 10.47 -16.44
N ASP A 55 -55.51 9.32 -16.59
CA ASP A 55 -55.09 8.07 -15.96
C ASP A 55 -53.75 7.58 -16.54
N GLU A 56 -53.54 7.70 -17.85
CA GLU A 56 -52.27 7.40 -18.52
C GLU A 56 -51.12 8.31 -18.05
N ILE A 57 -51.36 9.63 -17.96
CA ILE A 57 -50.38 10.58 -17.43
C ILE A 57 -50.00 10.22 -15.99
N ASN A 58 -50.97 9.87 -15.15
CA ASN A 58 -50.70 9.46 -13.78
C ASN A 58 -49.90 8.16 -13.71
N ALA A 59 -50.20 7.19 -14.59
CA ALA A 59 -49.45 5.94 -14.69
C ALA A 59 -47.98 6.20 -15.09
N LEU A 60 -47.75 7.01 -16.12
CA LEU A 60 -46.41 7.39 -16.59
C LEU A 60 -45.64 8.16 -15.51
N GLN A 61 -46.29 9.07 -14.78
CA GLN A 61 -45.67 9.79 -13.66
C GLN A 61 -45.24 8.84 -12.54
N ASN A 62 -46.05 7.83 -12.22
CA ASN A 62 -45.71 6.83 -11.21
C ASN A 62 -44.55 5.94 -11.67
N GLN A 63 -44.55 5.51 -12.93
CA GLN A 63 -43.42 4.78 -13.51
C GLN A 63 -42.13 5.60 -13.42
N LEU A 64 -42.19 6.88 -13.76
CA LEU A 64 -41.03 7.78 -13.71
C LEU A 64 -40.51 8.00 -12.28
N LYS A 65 -41.40 8.08 -11.28
CA LYS A 65 -41.00 8.10 -9.86
C LYS A 65 -40.30 6.81 -9.45
N THR A 66 -40.81 5.66 -9.88
CA THR A 66 -40.19 4.36 -9.59
C THR A 66 -38.82 4.24 -10.24
N MET A 67 -38.68 4.62 -11.51
CA MET A 67 -37.39 4.65 -12.21
C MET A 67 -36.38 5.58 -11.54
N ARG A 68 -36.81 6.75 -11.06
CA ARG A 68 -35.92 7.65 -10.29
C ARG A 68 -35.42 7.01 -8.99
N LYS A 69 -36.30 6.27 -8.30
CA LYS A 69 -35.90 5.54 -7.08
C LYS A 69 -34.91 4.44 -7.41
N THR A 70 -35.15 3.64 -8.45
CA THR A 70 -34.23 2.56 -8.85
C THR A 70 -32.87 3.11 -9.26
N ILE A 71 -32.82 4.20 -10.04
CA ILE A 71 -31.56 4.87 -10.39
C ILE A 71 -30.79 5.27 -9.13
N LYS A 72 -31.45 5.91 -8.16
CA LYS A 72 -30.81 6.34 -6.91
C LYS A 72 -30.28 5.14 -6.10
N THR A 73 -31.05 4.06 -5.99
CA THR A 73 -30.60 2.86 -5.27
C THR A 73 -29.43 2.19 -5.97
N THR A 74 -29.45 2.11 -7.31
CA THR A 74 -28.35 1.53 -8.09
C THR A 74 -27.08 2.37 -8.00
N GLN A 75 -27.20 3.70 -7.99
CA GLN A 75 -26.06 4.59 -7.76
C GLN A 75 -25.43 4.38 -6.38
N GLN A 76 -26.26 4.22 -5.33
CA GLN A 76 -25.75 3.91 -3.99
C GLN A 76 -25.04 2.55 -3.96
N GLN A 77 -25.61 1.54 -4.60
CA GLN A 77 -24.98 0.21 -4.72
C GLN A 77 -23.64 0.28 -5.45
N LEU A 78 -23.54 1.06 -6.52
CA LEU A 78 -22.29 1.28 -7.25
C LEU A 78 -21.21 1.88 -6.36
N LEU A 79 -21.54 2.94 -5.60
CA LEU A 79 -20.60 3.56 -4.66
C LEU A 79 -20.13 2.58 -3.59
N THR A 80 -21.03 1.75 -3.06
CA THR A 80 -20.63 0.73 -2.08
C THR A 80 -19.72 -0.35 -2.67
N LEU A 81 -20.00 -0.81 -3.88
CA LEU A 81 -19.16 -1.78 -4.59
C LEU A 81 -17.79 -1.21 -4.93
N GLU A 82 -17.72 0.06 -5.32
CA GLU A 82 -16.46 0.74 -5.61
C GLU A 82 -15.59 0.86 -4.34
N SER A 83 -16.20 1.21 -3.20
CA SER A 83 -15.51 1.22 -1.91
C SER A 83 -15.00 -0.17 -1.50
N GLN A 84 -15.81 -1.22 -1.67
CA GLN A 84 -15.39 -2.61 -1.39
C GLN A 84 -14.26 -3.08 -2.32
N LYS A 85 -14.33 -2.72 -3.60
CA LYS A 85 -13.26 -3.00 -4.56
C LYS A 85 -11.96 -2.32 -4.10
N GLN A 86 -12.03 -1.07 -3.66
CA GLN A 86 -10.86 -0.34 -3.22
C GLN A 86 -10.23 -0.99 -1.97
N ALA A 87 -11.04 -1.34 -0.97
CA ALA A 87 -10.57 -2.05 0.23
C ALA A 87 -9.92 -3.40 -0.09
N THR A 88 -10.56 -4.21 -0.96
CA THR A 88 -9.99 -5.51 -1.37
C THR A 88 -8.71 -5.37 -2.19
N THR A 89 -8.56 -4.30 -2.98
CA THR A 89 -7.29 -4.02 -3.68
C THR A 89 -6.17 -3.62 -2.73
N GLU A 90 -6.47 -2.86 -1.68
CA GLU A 90 -5.49 -2.50 -0.65
C GLU A 90 -5.03 -3.72 0.16
N GLU A 91 -5.97 -4.61 0.51
CA GLU A 91 -5.66 -5.90 1.16
C GLU A 91 -4.81 -6.81 0.27
N LEU A 92 -5.09 -6.89 -1.03
CA LEU A 92 -4.26 -7.65 -1.96
C LEU A 92 -2.84 -7.09 -2.05
N GLN A 93 -2.69 -5.77 -2.08
CA GLN A 93 -1.37 -5.14 -2.10
C GLN A 93 -0.59 -5.39 -0.80
N SER A 94 -1.25 -5.36 0.37
CA SER A 94 -0.59 -5.65 1.64
C SER A 94 -0.16 -7.13 1.71
N LEU A 95 -1.04 -8.06 1.33
CA LEU A 95 -0.72 -9.48 1.23
C LEU A 95 0.44 -9.77 0.27
N GLN A 96 0.49 -9.07 -0.87
CA GLN A 96 1.58 -9.22 -1.83
C GLN A 96 2.91 -8.74 -1.24
N LYS A 97 2.92 -7.62 -0.51
CA LYS A 97 4.11 -7.15 0.21
C LYS A 97 4.56 -8.16 1.25
N ASP A 98 3.64 -8.68 2.06
CA ASP A 98 3.93 -9.68 3.09
C ASP A 98 4.47 -10.99 2.50
N PHE A 99 3.90 -11.43 1.38
CA PHE A 99 4.38 -12.61 0.66
C PHE A 99 5.82 -12.42 0.17
N ASN A 100 6.12 -11.26 -0.42
CA ASN A 100 7.48 -10.94 -0.87
C ASN A 100 8.47 -10.89 0.30
N ILE A 101 8.09 -10.27 1.42
CA ILE A 101 8.91 -10.24 2.64
C ILE A 101 9.19 -11.66 3.14
N LYS A 102 8.16 -12.52 3.25
CA LYS A 102 8.32 -13.92 3.66
C LYS A 102 9.21 -14.70 2.71
N LYS A 103 9.09 -14.48 1.40
CA LYS A 103 9.93 -15.10 0.39
C LYS A 103 11.40 -14.70 0.55
N ILE A 104 11.68 -13.41 0.75
CA ILE A 104 13.04 -12.90 1.00
C ILE A 104 13.61 -13.49 2.31
N GLN A 105 12.81 -13.54 3.38
CA GLN A 105 13.24 -14.14 4.65
C GLN A 105 13.57 -15.63 4.50
N ALA A 106 12.75 -16.39 3.77
CA ALA A 106 13.02 -17.80 3.50
C ALA A 106 14.32 -17.98 2.71
N GLN A 107 14.51 -17.19 1.65
CA GLN A 107 15.76 -17.20 0.86
C GLN A 107 16.98 -16.84 1.72
N SER A 108 16.89 -15.80 2.54
CA SER A 108 17.96 -15.40 3.46
C SER A 108 18.31 -16.52 4.45
N LYS A 109 17.32 -17.18 5.07
CA LYS A 109 17.57 -18.33 5.96
C LYS A 109 18.29 -19.47 5.25
N THR A 110 17.86 -19.84 4.04
CA THR A 110 18.53 -20.89 3.26
C THR A 110 19.95 -20.51 2.86
N GLN A 111 20.20 -19.24 2.49
CA GLN A 111 21.54 -18.75 2.20
C GLN A 111 22.42 -18.76 3.45
N HIS A 112 21.87 -18.39 4.60
CA HIS A 112 22.63 -18.36 5.84
C HIS A 112 23.03 -19.77 6.29
N GLN A 113 22.15 -20.76 6.13
CA GLN A 113 22.47 -22.17 6.34
C GLN A 113 23.57 -22.65 5.38
N LYS A 114 23.44 -22.37 4.08
CA LYS A 114 24.48 -22.69 3.08
C LYS A 114 25.83 -22.04 3.42
N ILE A 115 25.84 -20.79 3.90
CA ILE A 115 27.07 -20.11 4.34
C ILE A 115 27.66 -20.80 5.58
N GLN A 116 26.85 -21.23 6.54
CA GLN A 116 27.35 -21.97 7.70
C GLN A 116 27.93 -23.34 7.32
N GLU A 117 27.27 -24.08 6.42
CA GLU A 117 27.75 -25.34 5.86
C GLU A 117 29.05 -25.15 5.08
N ASN A 118 29.13 -24.12 4.24
CA ASN A 118 30.36 -23.81 3.51
C ASN A 118 31.48 -23.37 4.47
N ARG A 119 31.17 -22.62 5.54
CA ARG A 119 32.16 -22.23 6.54
C ARG A 119 32.74 -23.45 7.25
N SER A 120 31.94 -24.46 7.60
CA SER A 120 32.46 -25.68 8.23
C SER A 120 33.26 -26.55 7.26
N ALA A 121 32.97 -26.49 5.96
CA ALA A 121 33.73 -27.20 4.93
C ALA A 121 35.08 -26.52 4.59
N ILE A 122 35.13 -25.19 4.59
CA ILE A 122 36.32 -24.42 4.14
C ILE A 122 37.26 -24.13 5.31
N LEU A 123 36.74 -23.83 6.50
CA LEU A 123 37.57 -23.45 7.63
C LEU A 123 38.03 -24.69 8.40
N PRO A 124 39.35 -24.94 8.50
CA PRO A 124 39.84 -26.01 9.34
C PRO A 124 39.45 -25.76 10.79
N GLY A 125 38.80 -26.75 11.40
CA GLY A 125 38.41 -26.70 12.81
C GLY A 125 39.62 -26.58 13.73
N ALA A 126 39.43 -25.95 14.89
CA ALA A 126 40.44 -25.93 15.93
C ALA A 126 40.78 -27.36 16.38
N LEU A 127 42.05 -27.60 16.72
CA LEU A 127 42.53 -28.87 17.20
C LEU A 127 41.82 -29.23 18.52
N LYS A 128 41.19 -30.40 18.54
CA LYS A 128 40.50 -30.89 19.75
C LYS A 128 41.47 -31.35 20.83
N ASN A 129 42.63 -31.86 20.43
CA ASN A 129 43.68 -32.35 21.30
C ASN A 129 45.04 -31.88 20.76
N VAL A 130 45.98 -31.60 21.66
CA VAL A 130 47.38 -31.27 21.35
C VAL A 130 48.28 -32.26 22.08
N GLU A 131 49.34 -32.70 21.42
CA GLU A 131 50.36 -33.57 22.00
C GLU A 131 51.40 -32.71 22.71
N ILE A 132 51.58 -32.95 24.02
CA ILE A 132 52.55 -32.26 24.86
C ILE A 132 53.67 -33.24 25.17
N TYR A 133 54.89 -32.85 24.83
CA TYR A 133 56.10 -33.59 25.18
C TYR A 133 56.55 -33.18 26.58
N LEU A 134 56.51 -34.12 27.53
CA LEU A 134 57.06 -33.93 28.87
C LEU A 134 58.57 -34.14 28.86
N LYS A 135 59.26 -33.59 29.86
CA LYS A 135 60.73 -33.70 29.98
C LYS A 135 61.22 -35.14 30.11
N ASP A 136 60.36 -36.03 30.57
CA ASP A 136 60.65 -37.46 30.73
C ASP A 136 60.56 -38.23 29.38
N GLY A 137 60.33 -37.52 28.28
CA GLY A 137 60.17 -38.10 26.94
C GLY A 137 58.78 -38.69 26.67
N SER A 138 57.87 -38.66 27.65
CA SER A 138 56.49 -39.11 27.49
C SER A 138 55.63 -38.08 26.76
N ILE A 139 54.69 -38.57 25.94
CA ILE A 139 53.75 -37.73 25.18
C ILE A 139 52.37 -37.83 25.83
N THR A 140 51.82 -36.70 26.27
CA THR A 140 50.47 -36.64 26.84
C THR A 140 49.54 -35.87 25.90
N LYS A 141 48.36 -36.43 25.63
CA LYS A 141 47.31 -35.74 24.86
C LYS A 141 46.46 -34.89 25.79
N ALA A 142 46.44 -33.58 25.57
CA ALA A 142 45.65 -32.64 26.36
C ALA A 142 44.68 -31.87 25.49
N LYS A 143 43.54 -31.47 26.06
CA LYS A 143 42.61 -30.54 25.41
C LYS A 143 43.17 -29.12 25.54
N PRO A 144 43.36 -28.38 24.45
CA PRO A 144 43.91 -27.04 24.52
C PRO A 144 42.90 -26.09 25.19
N ALA A 145 43.39 -25.21 26.06
CA ALA A 145 42.58 -24.19 26.73
C ALA A 145 42.18 -23.02 25.80
N GLN A 146 42.86 -22.89 24.66
CA GLN A 146 42.63 -21.88 23.63
C GLN A 146 42.44 -22.55 22.26
N LYS A 147 41.88 -21.83 21.28
CA LYS A 147 41.74 -22.33 19.90
C LYS A 147 43.12 -22.45 19.24
N VAL A 148 43.66 -23.65 19.25
CA VAL A 148 44.92 -23.98 18.57
C VAL A 148 44.59 -24.56 17.20
N PHE A 149 45.31 -24.15 16.16
CA PHE A 149 45.15 -24.65 14.80
C PHE A 149 46.41 -25.40 14.37
N GLY A 150 46.27 -26.26 13.36
CA GLY A 150 47.40 -27.03 12.81
C GLY A 150 48.48 -26.15 12.19
N GLU A 151 49.72 -26.65 12.19
CA GLU A 151 50.87 -25.95 11.64
C GLU A 151 50.73 -25.64 10.14
N ASP A 152 50.02 -26.51 9.39
CA ASP A 152 49.75 -26.31 7.97
C ASP A 152 48.90 -25.06 7.70
N LEU A 153 47.95 -24.74 8.60
CA LEU A 153 47.16 -23.52 8.51
C LEU A 153 48.02 -22.29 8.76
N TYR A 154 48.91 -22.35 9.74
CA TYR A 154 49.86 -21.28 10.03
C TYR A 154 50.79 -21.01 8.85
N LYS A 155 51.30 -22.06 8.18
CA LYS A 155 52.13 -21.94 6.97
C LYS A 155 51.38 -21.25 5.84
N LYS A 156 50.13 -21.66 5.56
CA LYS A 156 49.27 -21.02 4.55
C LYS A 156 49.03 -19.54 4.87
N TYR A 157 48.61 -19.25 6.10
CA TYR A 157 48.35 -17.87 6.54
C TYR A 157 49.60 -16.98 6.44
N ARG A 158 50.79 -17.53 6.72
CA ARG A 158 52.05 -16.78 6.59
C ARG A 158 52.37 -16.42 5.14
N VAL A 159 52.06 -17.29 4.18
CA VAL A 159 52.22 -17.01 2.75
C VAL A 159 51.22 -15.93 2.31
N GLU A 160 49.94 -16.13 2.62
CA GLU A 160 48.87 -15.19 2.30
C GLU A 160 49.12 -13.80 2.90
N LEU A 161 49.64 -13.72 4.13
CA LEU A 161 49.97 -12.44 4.77
C LEU A 161 51.08 -11.69 4.04
N LYS A 162 52.08 -12.41 3.51
CA LYS A 162 53.13 -11.80 2.68
C LYS A 162 52.57 -11.29 1.36
N GLU A 163 51.75 -12.10 0.70
CA GLU A 163 51.09 -11.72 -0.56
C GLU A 163 50.17 -10.52 -0.36
N ASN A 164 49.38 -10.49 0.71
CA ASN A 164 48.51 -9.38 1.06
C ASN A 164 49.30 -8.08 1.29
N ARG A 165 50.47 -8.16 1.95
CA ARG A 165 51.36 -7.01 2.11
C ARG A 165 51.88 -6.50 0.76
N VAL A 166 52.25 -7.39 -0.15
CA VAL A 166 52.67 -7.03 -1.52
C VAL A 166 51.53 -6.36 -2.28
N LEU A 167 50.33 -6.93 -2.23
CA LEU A 167 49.15 -6.36 -2.87
C LEU A 167 48.79 -4.99 -2.31
N LYS A 168 48.84 -4.81 -0.98
CA LYS A 168 48.60 -3.51 -0.34
C LYS A 168 49.60 -2.45 -0.80
N ASN A 169 50.88 -2.81 -0.92
CA ASN A 169 51.88 -1.92 -1.48
C ASN A 169 51.55 -1.58 -2.94
N LYS A 170 51.16 -2.58 -3.75
CA LYS A 170 50.81 -2.34 -5.16
C LYS A 170 49.58 -1.45 -5.32
N ILE A 171 48.58 -1.62 -4.47
CA ILE A 171 47.41 -0.73 -4.41
C ILE A 171 47.85 0.69 -4.06
N SER A 172 48.72 0.83 -3.05
CA SER A 172 49.24 2.15 -2.65
C SER A 172 50.01 2.83 -3.79
N GLU A 173 50.81 2.08 -4.55
CA GLU A 173 51.48 2.58 -5.76
C GLU A 173 50.47 3.07 -6.81
N LEU A 174 49.46 2.24 -7.13
CA LEU A 174 48.42 2.59 -8.11
C LEU A 174 47.56 3.77 -7.66
N GLU A 175 47.30 3.91 -6.36
CA GLU A 175 46.59 5.06 -5.80
C GLU A 175 47.40 6.35 -5.93
N LEU A 176 48.72 6.29 -5.71
CA LEU A 176 49.62 7.43 -5.93
C LEU A 176 49.72 7.79 -7.42
N GLU A 177 49.79 6.80 -8.30
CA GLU A 177 49.79 7.00 -9.76
C GLU A 177 48.48 7.62 -10.25
N ASN A 178 47.33 7.12 -9.79
CA ASN A 178 46.03 7.72 -10.12
C ASN A 178 45.94 9.19 -9.66
N LYS A 179 46.39 9.50 -8.44
CA LYS A 179 46.43 10.89 -7.94
C LYS A 179 47.36 11.77 -8.77
N ARG A 180 48.50 11.22 -9.20
CA ARG A 180 49.43 11.92 -10.09
C ARG A 180 48.76 12.22 -11.44
N LEU A 181 48.12 11.24 -12.06
CA LEU A 181 47.40 11.41 -13.33
C LEU A 181 46.24 12.40 -13.21
N GLU A 182 45.52 12.41 -12.08
CA GLU A 182 44.45 13.38 -11.82
C GLU A 182 44.99 14.82 -11.79
N ILE A 183 46.18 15.02 -11.21
CA ILE A 183 46.87 16.31 -11.21
C ILE A 183 47.34 16.66 -12.64
N GLU A 184 47.99 15.73 -13.34
CA GLU A 184 48.44 15.94 -14.72
C GLU A 184 47.29 16.30 -15.66
N LEU A 185 46.13 15.64 -15.53
CA LEU A 185 44.93 15.96 -16.31
C LEU A 185 44.40 17.36 -15.98
N ARG A 186 44.32 17.71 -14.69
CA ARG A 186 43.88 19.04 -14.27
C ARG A 186 44.79 20.13 -14.84
N ASP A 187 46.09 19.92 -14.75
CA ASP A 187 47.09 20.88 -15.22
C ASP A 187 47.05 20.98 -16.76
N PHE A 188 46.90 19.85 -17.48
CA PHE A 188 46.69 19.83 -18.93
C PHE A 188 45.42 20.59 -19.37
N TYR A 189 44.29 20.43 -18.66
CA TYR A 189 43.08 21.19 -18.96
C TYR A 189 43.24 22.68 -18.67
N ALA A 190 44.00 23.06 -17.64
CA ALA A 190 44.30 24.45 -17.36
C ALA A 190 45.18 25.08 -18.46
N GLU A 191 46.19 24.35 -18.95
CA GLU A 191 47.01 24.76 -20.10
C GLU A 191 46.16 24.93 -21.36
N LEU A 192 45.28 23.97 -21.67
CA LEU A 192 44.41 24.01 -22.86
C LEU A 192 43.41 25.19 -22.82
N GLN A 193 42.94 25.59 -21.63
CA GLN A 193 42.12 26.79 -21.45
C GLN A 193 42.93 28.08 -21.65
N LEU A 194 44.18 28.11 -21.20
CA LEU A 194 45.08 29.27 -21.36
C LEU A 194 45.56 29.44 -22.81
N GLU A 195 45.74 28.35 -23.55
CA GLU A 195 46.15 28.35 -24.97
C GLU A 195 45.03 28.79 -25.93
N GLY A 196 43.83 29.11 -25.41
CA GLY A 196 42.74 29.69 -26.20
C GLY A 196 42.00 28.69 -27.09
N ILE A 197 42.22 27.38 -26.90
CA ILE A 197 41.48 26.29 -27.57
C ILE A 197 40.16 26.05 -26.80
N GLY A 198 39.34 27.10 -26.69
CA GLY A 198 38.11 27.14 -25.89
C GLY A 198 36.90 26.45 -26.53
N ALA A 199 37.03 25.22 -27.04
CA ALA A 199 35.95 24.52 -27.74
C ALA A 199 35.62 23.11 -27.22
N LEU A 200 35.95 22.76 -25.97
CA LEU A 200 35.57 21.47 -25.37
C LEU A 200 34.96 21.64 -23.97
N GLU A 201 33.85 22.38 -23.89
CA GLU A 201 33.10 22.57 -22.65
C GLU A 201 32.12 21.45 -22.19
N PRO A 202 32.02 20.23 -22.76
CA PRO A 202 31.16 19.21 -22.15
C PRO A 202 31.85 18.17 -21.24
N LEU A 203 33.19 18.09 -21.15
CA LEU A 203 33.85 17.00 -20.40
C LEU A 203 34.01 17.23 -18.89
N HIS A 204 33.97 18.48 -18.41
CA HIS A 204 34.14 18.79 -16.97
C HIS A 204 32.95 18.33 -16.10
N LYS A 205 31.78 18.06 -16.70
CA LYS A 205 30.60 17.56 -15.98
C LYS A 205 30.68 16.06 -15.67
N ILE A 206 31.35 15.27 -16.52
CA ILE A 206 31.44 13.81 -16.36
C ILE A 206 32.37 13.46 -15.18
N HIS A 207 33.42 14.24 -14.93
CA HIS A 207 34.37 13.94 -13.86
C HIS A 207 33.78 14.12 -12.46
N LYS A 208 32.87 15.09 -12.27
CA LYS A 208 32.18 15.31 -10.98
C LYS A 208 31.20 14.18 -10.64
N GLU A 209 30.56 13.56 -11.64
CA GLU A 209 29.67 12.41 -11.42
C GLU A 209 30.43 11.14 -11.01
N ILE A 210 31.61 10.90 -11.58
CA ILE A 210 32.42 9.71 -11.26
C ILE A 210 33.04 9.81 -9.85
N THR A 211 33.48 11.01 -9.43
CA THR A 211 34.03 11.22 -8.08
C THR A 211 32.98 11.05 -6.98
N HIS A 212 31.71 11.37 -7.25
CA HIS A 212 30.61 11.15 -6.29
C HIS A 212 30.21 9.68 -6.15
N GLN A 213 30.33 8.86 -7.20
CA GLN A 213 30.05 7.42 -7.10
C GLN A 213 31.11 6.66 -6.29
N ASN A 214 32.39 7.05 -6.38
CA ASN A 214 33.48 6.36 -5.67
C ASN A 214 33.56 6.69 -4.15
N GLN A 215 32.99 7.82 -3.71
CA GLN A 215 32.90 8.15 -2.28
C GLN A 215 31.77 7.39 -1.56
N GLN A 216 30.72 6.97 -2.28
CA GLN A 216 29.62 6.17 -1.72
C GLN A 216 29.96 4.69 -1.57
N SER A 217 30.83 4.13 -2.41
CA SER A 217 31.35 2.77 -2.26
C SER A 217 32.35 2.63 -1.11
N ASN A 218 33.07 3.70 -0.74
CA ASN A 218 34.06 3.67 0.35
C ASN A 218 33.42 3.81 1.76
N THR A 219 32.27 4.46 1.89
CA THR A 219 31.54 4.58 3.18
C THR A 219 30.84 3.27 3.57
N THR A 220 30.36 2.49 2.61
CA THR A 220 29.76 1.17 2.85
C THR A 220 30.80 0.12 3.27
N ALA A 221 32.01 0.17 2.69
CA ALA A 221 33.13 -0.66 3.13
C ALA A 221 33.64 -0.29 4.53
N SER A 222 33.71 1.01 4.85
CA SER A 222 34.11 1.51 6.18
C SER A 222 33.08 1.15 7.28
N SER A 223 31.78 1.23 6.98
CA SER A 223 30.70 0.82 7.90
C SER A 223 30.78 -0.68 8.24
N PHE A 224 31.12 -1.53 7.27
CA PHE A 224 31.27 -2.97 7.49
C PHE A 224 32.50 -3.31 8.34
N THR A 225 33.62 -2.60 8.16
CA THR A 225 34.80 -2.77 9.03
C THR A 225 34.53 -2.34 10.48
N HIS A 226 33.72 -1.30 10.68
CA HIS A 226 33.39 -0.78 12.00
C HIS A 226 32.45 -1.71 12.79
N LEU A 227 31.55 -2.42 12.09
CA LEU A 227 30.69 -3.45 12.68
C LEU A 227 31.49 -4.70 13.07
N LEU A 228 32.45 -5.12 12.24
CA LEU A 228 33.32 -6.26 12.54
C LEU A 228 34.22 -5.98 13.76
N ASP A 229 34.73 -4.75 13.91
CA ASP A 229 35.55 -4.36 15.06
C ASP A 229 34.74 -4.29 16.36
N LEU A 230 33.46 -3.87 16.29
CA LEU A 230 32.57 -3.86 17.45
C LEU A 230 32.23 -5.29 17.93
N GLU A 231 31.99 -6.20 16.98
CA GLU A 231 31.73 -7.61 17.27
C GLU A 231 32.97 -8.32 17.84
N LEU A 232 34.17 -7.93 17.37
CA LEU A 232 35.44 -8.42 17.91
C LEU A 232 35.73 -7.89 19.33
N GLN A 233 35.29 -6.67 19.66
CA GLN A 233 35.42 -6.09 21.00
C GLN A 233 34.46 -6.73 22.00
N LEU A 234 33.21 -7.02 21.59
CA LEU A 234 32.23 -7.73 22.42
C LEU A 234 32.63 -9.19 22.71
N SER A 235 33.36 -9.83 21.78
CA SER A 235 33.90 -11.17 21.98
C SER A 235 35.07 -11.26 22.98
N LYS A 236 35.76 -10.15 23.30
CA LYS A 236 36.98 -10.14 24.13
C LYS A 236 36.73 -9.93 25.64
N HIS A 237 35.50 -9.59 26.05
CA HIS A 237 35.14 -9.40 27.47
C HIS A 237 33.81 -10.07 27.86
N PRO A 238 33.78 -11.40 28.10
CA PRO A 238 32.60 -12.06 28.64
C PRO A 238 32.63 -12.02 30.18
N SER A 239 32.74 -10.84 30.80
CA SER A 239 32.51 -10.74 32.25
C SER A 239 32.42 -9.29 32.71
N LYS A 240 31.19 -8.84 33.03
CA LYS A 240 30.86 -7.91 34.13
C LYS A 240 29.37 -7.49 34.09
N TYR A 241 28.47 -8.45 33.95
CA TYR A 241 27.07 -8.27 34.37
C TYR A 241 26.58 -9.56 35.04
N GLN A 242 27.20 -9.91 36.17
CA GLN A 242 26.44 -10.53 37.25
C GLN A 242 25.85 -9.38 38.06
N GLN A 243 24.62 -8.98 37.73
CA GLN A 243 23.82 -8.21 38.68
C GLN A 243 23.09 -9.21 39.58
N LYS A 244 23.40 -9.05 40.86
CA LYS A 244 22.81 -9.65 42.04
C LYS A 244 21.29 -9.75 41.94
N THR A 245 20.78 -10.92 42.30
CA THR A 245 19.45 -11.07 42.88
C THR A 245 19.36 -10.27 44.18
N PRO A 246 18.24 -9.58 44.45
CA PRO A 246 17.77 -9.37 45.80
C PRO A 246 16.58 -10.28 46.09
N GLN A 247 16.65 -10.89 47.26
CA GLN A 247 15.59 -11.67 47.86
C GLN A 247 14.38 -10.79 48.20
N THR A 248 13.25 -11.48 48.22
CA THR A 248 11.95 -11.19 48.84
C THR A 248 11.98 -10.24 50.04
N ASP A 249 11.05 -9.27 50.05
CA ASP A 249 10.32 -8.96 51.27
C ASP A 249 8.85 -8.61 51.00
N THR A 250 8.05 -9.21 51.88
CA THR A 250 6.61 -9.22 52.05
C THR A 250 6.06 -7.83 52.38
N ILE A 251 5.01 -7.38 51.67
CA ILE A 251 3.92 -6.59 52.27
C ILE A 251 2.57 -7.11 51.77
N GLN A 252 1.80 -7.60 52.72
CA GLN A 252 0.40 -7.98 52.63
C GLN A 252 -0.53 -6.75 52.66
N SER A 253 -1.79 -7.00 52.26
CA SER A 253 -3.02 -6.23 52.48
C SER A 253 -3.32 -5.16 51.40
N LEU A 254 -4.52 -5.00 50.83
CA LEU A 254 -5.87 -5.51 51.10
C LEU A 254 -6.72 -5.15 49.86
N ALA A 255 -7.45 -6.09 49.27
CA ALA A 255 -8.72 -5.84 48.56
C ALA A 255 -9.41 -7.18 48.30
N THR A 256 -10.23 -7.54 49.28
CA THR A 256 -11.20 -8.62 49.32
C THR A 256 -12.39 -8.39 48.37
N LEU A 257 -13.01 -9.52 48.00
CA LEU A 257 -14.41 -9.72 47.57
C LEU A 257 -14.78 -9.29 46.14
N ASN A 258 -15.04 -10.28 45.26
CA ASN A 258 -16.39 -10.85 45.24
C ASN A 258 -16.46 -12.24 44.58
N THR A 259 -17.31 -13.06 45.17
CA THR A 259 -17.60 -14.47 44.94
C THR A 259 -18.82 -14.67 44.05
N HIS A 260 -18.85 -15.80 43.32
CA HIS A 260 -20.07 -16.53 42.88
C HIS A 260 -20.93 -15.79 41.83
N SER A 261 -21.66 -16.42 40.91
CA SER A 261 -22.01 -17.79 40.53
C SER A 261 -22.63 -17.67 39.12
N ASP A 262 -22.71 -18.76 38.36
CA ASP A 262 -23.98 -19.22 37.76
C ASP A 262 -23.77 -20.17 36.57
N THR A 263 -24.14 -21.41 36.88
CA THR A 263 -24.75 -22.44 36.06
C THR A 263 -26.01 -21.98 35.31
N HIS A 264 -26.14 -22.34 34.02
CA HIS A 264 -27.32 -22.97 33.35
C HIS A 264 -27.05 -23.00 31.83
N GLN A 265 -27.01 -24.16 31.16
CA GLN A 265 -28.14 -24.87 30.51
C GLN A 265 -29.06 -23.98 29.67
N ASP A 266 -29.01 -24.16 28.34
CA ASP A 266 -30.18 -24.38 27.46
C ASP A 266 -29.65 -24.82 26.07
N LYS A 267 -29.99 -26.04 25.60
CA LYS A 267 -31.08 -26.34 24.67
C LYS A 267 -31.05 -25.50 23.38
N GLN A 268 -30.59 -26.13 22.29
CA GLN A 268 -31.34 -26.34 21.05
C GLN A 268 -30.67 -27.44 20.22
#